data_AF-A0A2G1X1T3-F1
#
_entry.id   AF-A0A2G1X1T3-F1
#
_cell.length_a   1.000
_cell.length_b   1.000
_cell.length_c   1.000
_cell.angle_alpha   90.00
_cell.angle_beta   90.00
_cell.angle_gamma   90.00
#
_symmetry.space_group_name_H-M   'P 1'
#
loop_
_entity.id
_entity.type
_entity.pdbx_description
1 polymer ?
#
loop_
_entity_poly.entity_id
_entity_poly.type
_entity_poly.pdbx_seq_one_letter_code
_entity_poly.pdbx_strand_id
1 'polypeptide(L)'
;MTEDNNVPIREVQTATVRREGTDENWSAIVSITKAVRAAGLEDGGSFRFDPSAIDELGMVPALGSPETADGRSEPLTRNVRKEGTGGSTLRLVLPDEVLDALDIPDEDVGGDDPAEVSVWAGDELVAFERSEERTVEVDRDEAEDS
;
A
#
# COMPACT_ATOMS: atom_id res chain seq x y z
N MET A 1 22.27 24.61 4.01
CA MET A 1 22.22 23.34 4.76
C MET A 1 20.84 22.80 4.53
N THR A 2 20.68 21.90 3.57
CA THR A 2 19.46 21.10 3.45
C THR A 2 19.67 19.94 4.41
N GLU A 3 18.99 19.98 5.56
CA GLU A 3 18.90 18.83 6.43
C GLU A 3 18.29 17.68 5.62
N ASP A 4 19.09 16.65 5.34
CA ASP A 4 18.62 15.34 4.93
C ASP A 4 17.63 14.85 5.99
N ASN A 5 16.35 15.20 5.83
CA ASN A 5 15.24 14.71 6.64
C ASN A 5 15.02 13.25 6.26
N ASN A 6 15.89 12.40 6.78
CA ASN A 6 15.80 10.96 6.62
C ASN A 6 14.67 10.48 7.53
N VAL A 7 13.48 10.31 6.96
CA VAL A 7 12.32 9.80 7.70
C VAL A 7 12.45 8.29 7.84
N PRO A 8 12.62 7.74 9.06
CA PRO A 8 12.74 6.30 9.23
C PRO A 8 11.38 5.65 8.93
N ILE A 9 11.35 4.82 7.89
CA ILE A 9 10.22 3.94 7.59
C ILE A 9 10.53 2.51 8.03
N ARG A 10 9.48 1.76 8.37
CA ARG A 10 9.56 0.33 8.66
C ARG A 10 8.36 -0.38 8.08
N GLU A 11 8.51 -1.66 7.78
CA GLU A 11 7.39 -2.50 7.39
C GLU A 11 6.40 -2.58 8.55
N VAL A 12 5.14 -2.25 8.27
CA VAL A 12 4.07 -2.21 9.29
C VAL A 12 2.95 -3.20 9.02
N GLN A 13 2.77 -3.61 7.77
CA GLN A 13 1.83 -4.64 7.35
C GLN A 13 2.08 -5.08 5.91
N THR A 14 1.67 -6.31 5.61
CA THR A 14 1.37 -6.75 4.24
C THR A 14 -0.13 -6.54 3.98
N ALA A 15 -0.51 -6.11 2.79
CA ALA A 15 -1.89 -5.88 2.39
C ALA A 15 -2.18 -6.52 1.03
N THR A 16 -3.29 -7.24 0.94
CA THR A 16 -3.80 -7.77 -0.33
C THR A 16 -4.42 -6.65 -1.16
N VAL A 17 -4.07 -6.60 -2.45
CA VAL A 17 -4.69 -5.71 -3.44
C VAL A 17 -6.00 -6.31 -3.90
N ARG A 18 -7.10 -5.60 -3.69
CA ARG A 18 -8.45 -6.07 -4.01
C ARG A 18 -9.10 -5.22 -5.06
N ARG A 19 -9.99 -5.83 -5.84
CA ARG A 19 -10.88 -5.13 -6.76
C ARG A 19 -12.10 -4.60 -6.01
N GLU A 20 -12.41 -3.32 -6.17
CA GLU A 20 -13.69 -2.73 -5.75
C GLU A 20 -14.42 -2.15 -6.97
N GLY A 21 -15.69 -2.51 -7.15
CA GLY A 21 -16.53 -2.01 -8.25
C GLY A 21 -17.11 -3.15 -9.08
N THR A 22 -17.48 -2.85 -10.33
CA THR A 22 -17.92 -3.84 -11.33
C THR A 22 -16.81 -4.08 -12.35
N ASP A 23 -16.86 -5.18 -13.11
CA ASP A 23 -15.81 -5.53 -14.09
C ASP A 23 -15.45 -4.39 -15.06
N GLU A 24 -16.42 -3.56 -15.46
CA GLU A 24 -16.21 -2.43 -16.37
C GLU A 24 -15.79 -1.13 -15.67
N ASN A 25 -15.95 -1.02 -14.35
CA ASN A 25 -15.65 0.17 -13.55
C ASN A 25 -15.17 -0.26 -12.16
N TRP A 26 -13.92 -0.67 -12.09
CA TRP A 26 -13.28 -1.10 -10.84
C TRP A 26 -12.09 -0.23 -10.48
N SER A 27 -11.70 -0.28 -9.21
CA SER A 27 -10.50 0.34 -8.66
C SER A 27 -9.74 -0.68 -7.80
N ALA A 28 -8.41 -0.62 -7.83
CA ALA A 28 -7.58 -1.36 -6.88
C ALA A 28 -7.63 -0.68 -5.51
N ILE A 29 -7.93 -1.44 -4.47
CA ILE A 29 -7.96 -0.97 -3.08
C ILE A 29 -7.06 -1.81 -2.18
N VAL A 30 -6.47 -1.16 -1.19
CA VAL A 30 -5.68 -1.80 -0.12
C VAL A 30 -6.13 -1.32 1.25
N SER A 31 -6.28 -2.25 2.19
CA SER A 31 -6.63 -1.93 3.58
C SER A 31 -5.37 -1.66 4.40
N ILE A 32 -5.05 -0.38 4.65
CA ILE A 32 -3.76 0.06 5.19
C ILE A 32 -3.84 0.72 6.58
N THR A 33 -4.81 0.29 7.39
CA THR A 33 -5.11 0.90 8.71
C THR A 33 -3.88 1.11 9.61
N LYS A 34 -2.96 0.14 9.69
CA LYS A 34 -1.77 0.28 10.54
C LYS A 34 -0.81 1.32 9.97
N ALA A 35 -0.64 1.34 8.65
CA ALA A 35 0.23 2.29 7.96
C ALA A 35 -0.30 3.73 8.06
N VAL A 36 -1.60 3.94 7.87
CA VAL A 36 -2.23 5.27 8.02
C VAL A 36 -2.00 5.82 9.43
N ARG A 37 -2.21 4.98 10.46
CA ARG A 37 -1.97 5.37 11.86
C ARG A 37 -0.50 5.61 12.16
N ALA A 38 0.41 4.82 11.57
CA ALA A 38 1.85 5.00 11.73
C ALA A 38 2.33 6.30 11.08
N ALA A 39 1.68 6.74 10.00
CA ALA A 39 1.91 8.03 9.35
C ALA A 39 1.23 9.21 10.06
N GLY A 40 0.60 8.99 11.22
CA GLY A 40 -0.07 10.05 11.98
C GLY A 40 -1.37 10.56 11.34
N LEU A 41 -1.93 9.82 10.36
CA LEU A 41 -3.13 10.21 9.63
C LEU A 41 -4.37 9.45 10.11
N GLU A 42 -5.52 9.93 9.63
CA GLU A 42 -6.83 9.35 9.87
C GLU A 42 -7.73 9.44 8.62
N ASP A 43 -8.98 9.07 8.79
CA ASP A 43 -10.02 9.18 7.75
C ASP A 43 -10.16 10.63 7.26
N GLY A 44 -10.15 10.82 5.95
CA GLY A 44 -10.12 12.15 5.33
C GLY A 44 -8.72 12.69 5.07
N GLY A 45 -7.66 12.10 5.63
CA GLY A 45 -6.29 12.37 5.18
C GLY A 45 -6.08 11.91 3.73
N SER A 46 -4.99 12.35 3.11
CA SER A 46 -4.63 11.99 1.74
C SER A 46 -3.18 11.55 1.62
N PHE A 47 -2.91 10.75 0.60
CA PHE A 47 -1.57 10.36 0.20
C PHE A 47 -1.33 10.73 -1.26
N ARG A 48 -0.22 11.40 -1.53
CA ARG A 48 0.24 11.70 -2.88
C ARG A 48 1.35 10.73 -3.26
N PHE A 49 1.07 9.86 -4.22
CA PHE A 49 2.01 8.85 -4.72
C PHE A 49 3.07 9.46 -5.64
N ASP A 50 4.27 8.87 -5.62
CA ASP A 50 5.33 9.12 -6.59
C ASP A 50 5.82 7.79 -7.21
N PRO A 51 5.10 7.23 -8.20
CA PRO A 51 5.44 5.95 -8.82
C PRO A 51 6.80 5.96 -9.53
N SER A 52 7.24 7.13 -10.00
CA SER A 52 8.53 7.30 -10.70
C SER A 52 9.75 7.03 -9.79
N ALA A 53 9.57 7.06 -8.48
CA ALA A 53 10.65 6.79 -7.54
C ALA A 53 10.97 5.29 -7.38
N ILE A 54 10.21 4.39 -8.02
CA ILE A 54 10.42 2.95 -7.86
C ILE A 54 11.78 2.49 -8.42
N ASP A 55 12.24 3.07 -9.52
CA ASP A 55 13.55 2.74 -10.11
C ASP A 55 14.73 3.09 -9.18
N GLU A 56 14.55 4.09 -8.31
CA GLU A 56 15.58 4.54 -7.37
C GLU A 56 15.46 3.84 -6.01
N LEU A 57 14.24 3.65 -5.51
CA LEU A 57 13.98 3.20 -4.14
C LEU A 57 13.56 1.72 -4.04
N GLY A 58 13.20 1.09 -5.16
CA GLY A 58 12.57 -0.24 -5.17
C GLY A 58 11.16 -0.26 -4.56
N MET A 59 10.59 0.90 -4.27
CA MET A 59 9.29 1.07 -3.64
C MET A 59 8.60 2.33 -4.18
N VAL A 60 7.27 2.36 -4.13
CA VAL A 60 6.47 3.53 -4.47
C VAL A 60 6.14 4.30 -3.18
N PRO A 61 6.81 5.44 -2.91
CA PRO A 61 6.49 6.29 -1.78
C PRO A 61 5.20 7.07 -2.01
N ALA A 62 4.52 7.42 -0.93
CA ALA A 62 3.40 8.34 -0.93
C ALA A 62 3.45 9.27 0.29
N LEU A 63 3.46 10.57 0.02
CA LEU A 63 3.50 11.61 1.07
C LEU A 63 2.09 11.84 1.61
N GLY A 64 1.99 11.74 2.93
CA GLY A 64 0.79 11.91 3.70
C GLY A 64 0.48 13.37 3.98
N SER A 65 -0.79 13.72 3.92
CA SER A 65 -1.32 15.01 4.33
C SER A 65 -2.58 14.80 5.18
N PRO A 66 -2.78 15.55 6.27
CA PRO A 66 -4.02 15.47 7.06
C PRO A 66 -5.23 16.04 6.29
N GLU A 67 -4.99 16.80 5.23
CA GLU A 67 -6.03 17.42 4.41
C GLU A 67 -6.60 16.44 3.39
N THR A 68 -7.92 16.51 3.19
CA THR A 68 -8.58 15.85 2.06
C THR A 68 -8.16 16.55 0.78
N ALA A 69 -7.68 15.78 -0.18
CA ALA A 69 -7.35 16.29 -1.50
C ALA A 69 -8.57 16.30 -2.43
N ASP A 70 -8.69 17.37 -3.20
CA ASP A 70 -9.58 17.45 -4.34
C ASP A 70 -9.01 16.60 -5.49
N GLY A 71 -9.37 15.30 -5.51
CA GLY A 71 -8.84 14.31 -6.46
C GLY A 71 -9.07 14.60 -7.96
N ARG A 72 -9.70 15.72 -8.33
CA ARG A 72 -9.79 16.22 -9.72
C ARG A 72 -8.55 16.98 -10.17
N SER A 73 -7.83 17.59 -9.24
CA SER A 73 -6.65 18.42 -9.55
C SER A 73 -5.34 17.65 -9.38
N GLU A 74 -5.39 16.50 -8.72
CA GLU A 74 -4.22 15.73 -8.32
C GLU A 74 -4.40 14.24 -8.65
N PRO A 75 -4.01 13.79 -9.86
CA PRO A 75 -4.32 12.45 -10.36
C PRO A 75 -3.66 11.33 -9.56
N LEU A 76 -2.56 11.62 -8.87
CA LEU A 76 -1.84 10.68 -7.99
C LEU A 76 -2.13 10.89 -6.50
N THR A 77 -3.05 11.78 -6.13
CA THR A 77 -3.43 11.97 -4.73
C THR A 77 -4.71 11.18 -4.44
N ARG A 78 -4.70 10.39 -3.36
CA ARG A 78 -5.82 9.53 -2.96
C ARG A 78 -6.16 9.75 -1.51
N ASN A 79 -7.45 9.86 -1.24
CA ASN A 79 -7.96 10.06 0.10
C ASN A 79 -8.08 8.72 0.82
N VAL A 80 -7.67 8.70 2.09
CA VAL A 80 -7.95 7.62 3.02
C VAL A 80 -9.45 7.60 3.29
N ARG A 81 -10.06 6.41 3.16
CA ARG A 81 -11.48 6.20 3.40
C ARG A 81 -11.69 5.10 4.43
N LYS A 82 -12.73 5.24 5.25
CA LYS A 82 -13.23 4.13 6.08
C LYS A 82 -13.94 3.07 5.26
N GLU A 83 -13.75 1.82 5.66
CA GLU A 83 -14.41 0.64 5.12
C GLU A 83 -15.04 -0.20 6.23
N GLY A 84 -16.13 -0.89 5.88
CA GLY A 84 -16.82 -1.87 6.73
C GLY A 84 -17.80 -1.26 7.74
N THR A 85 -18.65 -2.12 8.30
CA THR A 85 -19.62 -1.73 9.34
C THR A 85 -18.89 -1.28 10.60
N GLY A 86 -18.96 0.02 10.91
CA GLY A 86 -18.26 0.63 12.04
C GLY A 86 -16.95 1.35 11.68
N GLY A 87 -16.55 1.38 10.40
CA GLY A 87 -15.47 2.24 9.89
C GLY A 87 -14.12 2.05 10.59
N SER A 88 -13.84 0.83 11.05
CA SER A 88 -12.62 0.52 11.80
C SER A 88 -11.42 0.24 10.89
N THR A 89 -11.69 -0.10 9.62
CA THR A 89 -10.68 -0.31 8.59
C THR A 89 -10.53 0.96 7.77
N LEU A 90 -9.27 1.37 7.55
CA LEU A 90 -8.92 2.44 6.63
C LEU A 90 -8.36 1.83 5.36
N ARG A 91 -8.84 2.30 4.22
CA ARG A 91 -8.42 1.87 2.89
C ARG A 91 -7.91 3.03 2.05
N LEU A 92 -7.11 2.68 1.06
CA LEU A 92 -6.59 3.58 0.05
C LEU A 92 -6.81 2.94 -1.33
N VAL A 93 -7.16 3.78 -2.31
CA VAL A 93 -7.21 3.37 -3.71
C VAL A 93 -5.80 3.50 -4.28
N LEU A 94 -5.32 2.48 -5.01
CA LEU A 94 -4.09 2.56 -5.78
C LEU A 94 -4.42 3.06 -7.19
N PRO A 95 -3.79 4.16 -7.66
CA PRO A 95 -3.85 4.56 -9.07
C PRO A 95 -3.25 3.49 -9.98
N ASP A 96 -3.68 3.43 -11.24
CA ASP A 96 -3.13 2.52 -12.25
C ASP A 96 -1.62 2.70 -12.40
N GLU A 97 -1.13 3.93 -12.36
CA GLU A 97 0.31 4.23 -12.42
C GLU A 97 1.11 3.60 -11.26
N VAL A 98 0.47 3.36 -10.11
CA VAL A 98 1.11 2.68 -8.98
C VAL A 98 1.09 1.17 -9.17
N LEU A 99 0.03 0.61 -9.75
CA LEU A 99 -0.02 -0.81 -10.10
C LEU A 99 1.03 -1.17 -11.14
N ASP A 100 1.14 -0.35 -12.19
CA ASP A 100 2.15 -0.51 -13.25
C ASP A 100 3.57 -0.42 -12.69
N ALA A 101 3.84 0.57 -11.82
CA ALA A 101 5.12 0.68 -11.14
C ALA A 101 5.44 -0.57 -10.30
N LEU A 102 4.45 -1.11 -9.57
CA LEU A 102 4.62 -2.32 -8.75
C LEU A 102 4.59 -3.63 -9.56
N ASP A 103 4.48 -3.56 -10.90
CA ASP A 103 4.34 -4.71 -11.79
C ASP A 103 3.14 -5.62 -11.40
N ILE A 104 2.03 -5.01 -10.99
CA ILE A 104 0.79 -5.72 -10.61
C ILE A 104 -0.19 -5.66 -11.77
N PRO A 105 -0.35 -6.74 -12.56
CA PRO A 105 -1.31 -6.78 -13.65
C PRO A 105 -2.76 -6.86 -13.12
N ASP A 106 -3.72 -6.45 -13.95
CA ASP A 106 -5.15 -6.42 -13.61
C ASP A 106 -5.71 -7.78 -13.15
N GLU A 107 -5.14 -8.88 -13.65
CA GLU A 107 -5.53 -10.25 -13.31
C GLU A 107 -5.18 -10.65 -11.87
N ASP A 108 -4.12 -10.03 -11.32
CA ASP A 108 -3.69 -10.24 -9.95
C ASP A 108 -4.49 -9.36 -8.97
N VAL A 109 -5.37 -8.47 -9.46
CA VAL A 109 -6.19 -7.61 -8.59
C VAL A 109 -7.52 -8.29 -8.26
N GLY A 110 -7.59 -8.87 -7.06
CA GLY A 110 -8.81 -9.51 -6.54
C GLY A 110 -9.20 -10.82 -7.22
N GLY A 111 -8.27 -11.47 -7.93
CA GLY A 111 -8.42 -12.83 -8.49
C GLY A 111 -8.38 -13.93 -7.43
N ASP A 112 -8.25 -15.20 -7.88
CA ASP A 112 -8.11 -16.37 -7.00
C ASP A 112 -6.83 -16.30 -6.14
N ASP A 113 -5.76 -15.73 -6.71
CA ASP A 113 -4.50 -15.47 -6.04
C ASP A 113 -4.15 -13.98 -6.19
N PRO A 114 -4.69 -13.11 -5.32
CA PRO A 114 -4.53 -11.67 -5.46
C PRO A 114 -3.14 -11.22 -5.02
N ALA A 115 -2.55 -10.27 -5.75
CA ALA A 115 -1.27 -9.68 -5.40
C ALA A 115 -1.27 -9.09 -3.98
N GLU A 116 -0.12 -9.22 -3.32
CA GLU A 116 0.12 -8.62 -2.01
C GLU A 116 1.19 -7.54 -2.12
N VAL A 117 1.05 -6.50 -1.29
CA VAL A 117 2.04 -5.43 -1.16
C VAL A 117 2.51 -5.31 0.28
N SER A 118 3.82 -5.21 0.46
CA SER A 118 4.44 -4.80 1.70
C SER A 118 4.26 -3.30 1.85
N VAL A 119 3.72 -2.89 2.99
CA VAL A 119 3.47 -1.49 3.31
C VAL A 119 4.42 -1.05 4.41
N TRP A 120 5.24 -0.09 4.04
CA TRP A 120 6.19 0.59 4.91
C TRP A 120 5.59 1.91 5.35
N ALA A 121 5.83 2.32 6.61
CA ALA A 121 5.33 3.59 7.11
C ALA A 121 6.31 4.25 8.09
N GLY A 122 6.31 5.58 8.04
CA GLY A 122 6.99 6.51 8.94
C GLY A 122 6.16 7.78 9.09
N ASP A 123 6.70 8.80 9.74
CA ASP A 123 5.98 10.07 9.98
C ASP A 123 5.57 10.72 8.63
N GLU A 124 4.26 10.92 8.43
CA GLU A 124 3.68 11.49 7.19
C GLU A 124 4.08 10.78 5.88
N LEU A 125 4.56 9.54 5.94
CA LEU A 125 5.06 8.80 4.77
C LEU A 125 4.62 7.35 4.82
N VAL A 126 4.13 6.86 3.68
CA VAL A 126 3.99 5.42 3.42
C VAL A 126 4.74 5.05 2.16
N ALA A 127 5.16 3.79 2.04
CA ALA A 127 5.72 3.27 0.81
C ALA A 127 5.21 1.85 0.56
N PHE A 128 5.10 1.50 -0.72
CA PHE A 128 4.57 0.23 -1.18
C PHE A 128 5.62 -0.51 -1.99
N GLU A 129 5.73 -1.81 -1.74
CA GLU A 129 6.63 -2.72 -2.42
C GLU A 129 5.82 -3.98 -2.76
N ARG A 130 6.03 -4.59 -3.93
CA ARG A 130 5.38 -5.86 -4.27
C ARG A 130 5.91 -6.94 -3.31
N SER A 131 5.03 -7.64 -2.62
CA SER A 131 5.43 -8.78 -1.80
C SER A 131 5.81 -9.93 -2.71
N GLU A 132 7.07 -10.34 -2.70
CA GLU A 132 7.48 -11.59 -3.34
C GLU A 132 7.02 -12.78 -2.49
N GLU A 133 6.50 -13.84 -3.12
CA GLU A 133 6.25 -15.11 -2.45
C GLU A 133 7.56 -15.69 -1.90
N ARG A 134 7.76 -15.61 -0.58
CA ARG A 134 8.82 -16.37 0.08
C ARG A 134 8.32 -17.79 0.34
N THR A 135 8.54 -18.70 -0.59
CA THR A 135 8.39 -20.14 -0.31
C THR A 135 9.44 -20.56 0.71
N VAL A 136 9.01 -20.85 1.94
CA VAL A 136 9.88 -21.46 2.97
C VAL A 136 9.66 -22.96 2.91
N GLU A 137 10.62 -23.69 2.37
CA GLU A 137 10.68 -25.13 2.49
C GLU A 137 11.08 -25.48 3.94
N VAL A 138 10.17 -26.09 4.69
CA VAL A 138 10.47 -26.60 6.03
C VAL A 138 10.69 -28.11 5.91
N ASP A 139 11.95 -28.53 5.94
CA ASP A 139 12.31 -29.94 6.11
C ASP A 139 11.81 -30.42 7.48
N ARG A 140 10.84 -31.33 7.47
CA ARG A 140 10.19 -31.86 8.68
C ARG A 140 10.84 -33.14 9.21
N ASP A 141 12.02 -33.51 8.70
CA ASP A 141 12.65 -34.81 8.98
C ASP A 141 13.65 -34.81 10.16
N GLU A 142 13.85 -33.68 10.86
CA GLU A 142 14.81 -33.62 11.99
C GLU A 142 14.14 -33.71 13.37
N ALA A 143 13.08 -34.52 13.49
CA ALA A 143 12.34 -34.72 14.74
C ALA A 143 12.04 -36.20 15.06
N GLU A 144 12.90 -37.14 14.67
CA GLU A 144 12.83 -38.53 15.15
C GLU A 144 14.24 -39.11 15.36
N ASP A 145 15.00 -38.61 16.35
CA ASP A 145 16.00 -39.42 17.07
C ASP A 145 16.41 -38.72 18.39
N SER A 146 15.73 -39.07 19.48
CA SER A 146 16.17 -38.83 20.87
C SER A 146 15.59 -39.88 21.80
#